data_AF-A0A2W5FRN7-F1
#
_entry.id   AF-A0A2W5FRN7-F1
#
_cell.length_a   1.000
_cell.length_b   1.000
_cell.length_c   1.000
_cell.angle_alpha   90.00
_cell.angle_beta   90.00
_cell.angle_gamma   90.00
#
_symmetry.space_group_name_H-M   'P 1'
#
loop_
_entity.id
_entity.type
_entity.pdbx_description
1 polymer ?
#
loop_
_entity_poly.entity_id
_entity_poly.type
_entity_poly.pdbx_seq_one_letter_code
_entity_poly.pdbx_strand_id
1 'polypeptide(L)'
;MKLTDIKADWSKYDCRPTWCVVNSRELSYILGVSHQTINNWKMRGVLPETKKHKNLIGNCNYWTIASIKSLIENKTETDIHFEWAERWLPNSREDFKSLGQVEYLVNHTYDLFSISKPRVPADFN
;
A
#
# COMPACT_ATOMS: atom_id res chain seq x y z
N MET A 1 9.63 -20.98 2.93
CA MET A 1 8.50 -20.16 3.40
C MET A 1 8.11 -19.24 2.26
N LYS A 2 6.90 -19.35 1.73
CA LYS A 2 6.38 -18.38 0.76
C LYS A 2 5.84 -17.17 1.53
N LEU A 3 5.93 -15.98 0.95
CA LEU A 3 5.37 -14.76 1.57
C LEU A 3 3.86 -14.88 1.84
N THR A 4 3.15 -15.64 1.00
CA THR A 4 1.73 -15.97 1.13
C THR A 4 1.40 -16.78 2.39
N ASP A 5 2.40 -17.42 3.01
CA ASP A 5 2.21 -18.23 4.22
C ASP A 5 2.31 -17.38 5.51
N ILE A 6 2.67 -16.09 5.39
CA ILE A 6 2.87 -15.18 6.52
C ILE A 6 1.52 -14.64 6.99
N LYS A 7 1.26 -14.79 8.29
CA LYS A 7 0.15 -14.10 8.96
C LYS A 7 0.55 -12.66 9.27
N ALA A 8 0.37 -11.77 8.32
CA ALA A 8 0.68 -10.35 8.48
C ALA A 8 -0.32 -9.67 9.44
N ASP A 9 0.19 -8.95 10.43
CA ASP A 9 -0.59 -8.14 11.35
C ASP A 9 -0.68 -6.69 10.85
N TRP A 10 -1.81 -6.37 10.24
CA TRP A 10 -2.12 -5.02 9.74
C TRP A 10 -2.86 -4.14 10.75
N SER A 11 -3.14 -4.61 11.97
CA SER A 11 -4.03 -3.93 12.93
C SER A 11 -3.71 -2.44 13.14
N LYS A 12 -2.43 -2.07 13.22
CA LYS A 12 -1.97 -0.68 13.40
C LYS A 12 -2.00 0.18 12.13
N TYR A 13 -2.20 -0.44 10.98
CA TYR A 13 -2.05 0.16 9.65
C TYR A 13 -3.29 0.02 8.78
N ASP A 14 -4.30 -0.76 9.19
CA ASP A 14 -5.41 -1.14 8.33
C ASP A 14 -6.30 0.05 7.93
N CYS A 15 -6.39 1.07 8.80
CA CYS A 15 -7.08 2.33 8.51
C CYS A 15 -6.23 3.34 7.72
N ARG A 16 -4.93 3.10 7.55
CA ARG A 16 -4.08 3.98 6.73
C ARG A 16 -4.42 3.75 5.26
N PRO A 17 -4.51 4.82 4.44
CA PRO A 17 -4.68 4.65 3.02
C PRO A 17 -3.62 3.73 2.41
N THR A 18 -4.05 2.88 1.48
CA THR A 18 -3.20 1.82 0.93
C THR A 18 -2.04 2.34 0.07
N TRP A 19 -2.07 3.61 -0.32
CA TRP A 19 -0.95 4.30 -0.96
C TRP A 19 0.08 4.90 0.00
N CYS A 20 -0.22 4.94 1.30
CA CYS A 20 0.77 5.31 2.29
C CYS A 20 1.92 4.29 2.31
N VAL A 21 3.09 4.77 2.72
CA VAL A 21 4.29 3.94 2.80
C VAL A 21 4.53 3.40 4.21
N VAL A 22 5.15 2.23 4.27
CA VAL A 22 5.74 1.65 5.48
C VAL A 22 7.25 1.52 5.28
N ASN A 23 8.01 1.81 6.33
CA ASN A 23 9.47 1.62 6.33
C ASN A 23 9.86 0.19 6.74
N SER A 24 11.15 -0.17 6.62
CA SER A 24 11.65 -1.50 7.00
C SER A 24 11.29 -1.94 8.43
N ARG A 25 11.24 -1.00 9.39
CA ARG A 25 10.90 -1.30 10.78
C ARG A 25 9.43 -1.63 10.92
N GLU A 26 8.57 -0.82 10.34
CA GLU A 26 7.12 -1.06 10.32
C GLU A 26 6.81 -2.38 9.60
N LEU A 27 7.44 -2.63 8.45
CA LEU A 27 7.26 -3.86 7.70
C LEU A 27 7.69 -5.10 8.49
N SER A 28 8.79 -5.01 9.25
CA SER A 28 9.23 -6.12 10.11
C SER A 28 8.19 -6.48 11.19
N TYR A 29 7.54 -5.45 11.76
CA TYR A 29 6.49 -5.62 12.75
C TYR A 29 5.24 -6.24 12.13
N ILE A 30 4.80 -5.73 10.98
CA ILE A 30 3.64 -6.23 10.23
C ILE A 30 3.83 -7.70 9.87
N LEU A 31 5.00 -8.08 9.36
CA LEU A 31 5.25 -9.45 8.89
C LEU A 31 5.70 -10.42 9.99
N GLY A 32 5.92 -9.94 11.22
CA GLY A 32 6.40 -10.76 12.33
C GLY A 32 7.80 -11.35 12.09
N VAL A 33 8.68 -10.63 11.39
CA VAL A 33 10.04 -11.10 11.05
C VAL A 33 11.10 -10.08 11.44
N SER A 34 12.37 -10.51 11.51
CA SER A 34 13.48 -9.62 11.82
C SER A 34 13.74 -8.57 10.71
N HIS A 35 14.31 -7.42 11.07
CA HIS A 35 14.81 -6.43 10.10
C HIS A 35 15.82 -7.03 9.10
N GLN A 36 16.66 -7.95 9.57
CA GLN A 36 17.64 -8.63 8.71
C GLN A 36 16.94 -9.47 7.64
N THR A 37 15.83 -10.13 7.99
CA THR A 37 14.98 -10.87 7.04
C THR A 37 14.43 -9.95 5.96
N ILE A 38 13.90 -8.77 6.33
CA ILE A 38 13.40 -7.77 5.38
C ILE A 38 14.50 -7.33 4.40
N ASN A 39 15.70 -7.02 4.91
CA ASN A 39 16.82 -6.61 4.07
C ASN A 39 17.27 -7.74 3.13
N ASN A 40 17.31 -8.99 3.60
CA ASN A 40 17.64 -10.15 2.79
C ASN A 40 16.62 -10.38 1.68
N TRP A 41 15.31 -10.25 1.98
CA TRP A 41 14.27 -10.36 0.96
C TRP A 41 14.34 -9.24 -0.07
N LYS A 42 14.61 -8.00 0.35
CA LYS A 42 14.86 -6.90 -0.58
C LYS A 42 16.03 -7.20 -1.52
N MET A 43 17.19 -7.59 -0.99
CA MET A 43 18.38 -7.89 -1.80
C MET A 43 18.16 -9.04 -2.79
N ARG A 44 17.26 -9.98 -2.46
CA ARG A 44 16.91 -11.12 -3.32
C ARG A 44 15.77 -10.84 -4.29
N GLY A 45 15.22 -9.61 -4.32
CA GLY A 45 14.08 -9.26 -5.18
C GLY A 45 12.77 -9.95 -4.78
N VAL A 46 12.66 -10.42 -3.54
CA VAL A 46 11.45 -11.07 -3.00
C VAL A 46 10.40 -10.04 -2.61
N LEU A 47 10.83 -8.87 -2.12
CA LEU A 47 9.94 -7.73 -1.84
C LEU A 47 9.81 -6.83 -3.08
N PRO A 48 8.72 -6.05 -3.19
CA PRO A 48 8.55 -5.09 -4.27
C PRO A 48 9.65 -4.03 -4.28
N GLU A 49 9.78 -3.32 -5.40
CA GLU A 49 10.69 -2.19 -5.49
C GLU A 49 10.35 -1.09 -4.47
N THR A 50 11.38 -0.58 -3.81
CA THR A 50 11.23 0.49 -2.84
C THR A 50 10.90 1.81 -3.52
N LYS A 51 9.96 2.58 -2.97
CA LYS A 51 9.62 3.91 -3.45
C LYS A 51 10.62 4.94 -2.91
N LYS A 52 11.03 5.87 -3.77
CA LYS A 52 11.75 7.09 -3.36
C LYS A 52 10.72 8.11 -2.90
N HIS A 53 10.75 8.49 -1.63
CA HIS A 53 9.83 9.49 -1.10
C HIS A 53 10.60 10.78 -0.80
N LYS A 54 10.27 11.87 -1.50
CA LYS A 54 11.04 13.13 -1.50
C LYS A 54 11.16 13.78 -0.11
N ASN A 55 10.18 13.53 0.77
CA ASN A 55 10.10 14.11 2.11
C ASN A 55 10.54 13.15 3.24
N LEU A 56 11.07 11.96 2.92
CA LEU A 56 11.44 10.99 3.94
C LEU A 56 12.96 10.82 4.02
N ILE A 57 13.45 10.51 5.22
CA ILE A 57 14.87 10.47 5.60
C ILE A 57 15.66 9.65 4.59
N GLY A 58 16.75 10.23 4.08
CA GLY A 58 17.65 9.57 3.12
C GLY A 58 18.18 8.25 3.68
N ASN A 59 18.21 7.22 2.84
CA ASN A 59 18.59 5.81 3.11
C ASN A 59 17.56 4.89 3.78
N CYS A 60 16.30 5.31 3.96
CA CYS A 60 15.27 4.36 4.36
C CYS A 60 14.60 3.68 3.15
N ASN A 61 14.31 2.39 3.31
CA ASN A 61 13.51 1.63 2.34
C ASN A 61 12.04 1.82 2.68
N TYR A 62 11.26 2.20 1.67
CA TYR A 62 9.82 2.44 1.79
C TYR A 62 9.07 1.59 0.78
N TRP A 63 7.95 1.01 1.21
CA TRP A 63 7.02 0.25 0.37
C TRP A 63 5.62 0.78 0.58
N THR A 64 4.80 0.84 -0.47
CA THR A 64 3.37 1.15 -0.29
C THR A 64 2.69 -0.02 0.40
N ILE A 65 1.70 0.27 1.25
CA ILE A 65 0.87 -0.77 1.87
C ILE A 65 0.27 -1.67 0.79
N ALA A 66 -0.24 -1.09 -0.31
CA ALA A 66 -0.78 -1.82 -1.45
C ALA A 66 0.23 -2.81 -2.05
N SER A 67 1.48 -2.40 -2.29
CA SER A 67 2.50 -3.29 -2.89
C SER A 67 2.86 -4.50 -2.03
N ILE A 68 2.76 -4.37 -0.70
CA ILE A 68 3.02 -5.47 0.22
C ILE A 68 1.79 -6.36 0.35
N LYS A 69 0.61 -5.77 0.51
CA LYS A 69 -0.66 -6.52 0.58
C LYS A 69 -0.91 -7.31 -0.72
N SER A 70 -0.69 -6.71 -1.88
CA SER A 70 -0.85 -7.37 -3.19
C SER A 70 0.00 -8.64 -3.29
N LEU A 71 1.24 -8.57 -2.81
CA LEU A 71 2.19 -9.69 -2.79
C LEU A 71 1.79 -10.80 -1.82
N ILE A 72 1.26 -10.47 -0.65
CA ILE A 72 0.88 -11.44 0.39
C ILE A 72 -0.48 -12.07 0.07
N GLU A 73 -1.44 -11.27 -0.37
CA GLU A 73 -2.82 -11.67 -0.65
C GLU A 73 -3.01 -12.20 -2.08
N ASN A 74 -1.98 -12.13 -2.93
CA ASN A 74 -2.02 -12.52 -4.34
C ASN A 74 -3.16 -11.82 -5.11
N LYS A 75 -3.27 -10.50 -4.90
CA LYS A 75 -4.24 -9.59 -5.54
C LYS A 75 -3.51 -8.48 -6.30
N THR A 76 -4.21 -7.72 -7.13
CA THR A 76 -3.62 -6.52 -7.72
C THR A 76 -3.59 -5.37 -6.71
N GLU A 77 -2.68 -4.39 -6.87
CA GLU A 77 -2.69 -3.19 -6.01
C GLU A 77 -4.03 -2.43 -6.13
N THR A 78 -4.63 -2.43 -7.32
CA THR A 78 -5.96 -1.85 -7.59
C THR A 78 -7.05 -2.49 -6.72
N ASP A 79 -7.08 -3.82 -6.63
CA ASP A 79 -8.04 -4.52 -5.77
C ASP A 79 -7.87 -4.13 -4.29
N ILE A 80 -6.62 -4.03 -3.83
CA ILE A 80 -6.31 -3.60 -2.46
C ILE A 80 -6.78 -2.17 -2.19
N HIS A 81 -6.65 -1.27 -3.17
CA HIS A 81 -7.15 0.10 -3.06
C HIS A 81 -8.68 0.12 -2.95
N PHE A 82 -9.38 -0.66 -3.76
CA PHE A 82 -10.85 -0.74 -3.73
C PHE A 82 -11.36 -1.36 -2.44
N GLU A 83 -10.80 -2.47 -1.97
CA GLU A 83 -11.20 -3.10 -0.71
C GLU A 83 -11.01 -2.17 0.49
N TRP A 84 -9.93 -1.38 0.49
CA TRP A 84 -9.72 -0.37 1.52
C TRP A 84 -10.75 0.75 1.43
N ALA A 85 -11.04 1.24 0.23
CA ALA A 85 -12.04 2.26 -0.02
C ALA A 85 -13.44 1.79 0.44
N GLU A 86 -13.86 0.60 0.04
CA GLU A 86 -15.13 -0.02 0.45
C GLU A 86 -15.20 -0.30 1.95
N ARG A 87 -14.07 -0.49 2.64
CA ARG A 87 -14.07 -0.71 4.09
C ARG A 87 -14.15 0.58 4.88
N TRP A 88 -13.42 1.61 4.46
CA TRP A 88 -13.16 2.79 5.28
C TRP A 88 -13.81 4.09 4.78
N LEU A 89 -14.25 4.13 3.52
CA LEU A 89 -15.00 5.26 2.96
C LEU A 89 -16.54 5.17 3.07
N PRO A 90 -17.23 4.05 3.39
CA PRO A 90 -18.69 4.07 3.43
C PRO A 90 -19.16 4.69 4.74
N ASN A 91 -19.28 6.03 4.71
CA ASN A 91 -20.23 6.88 5.45
C ASN A 91 -19.93 8.38 5.23
N SER A 92 -18.97 8.79 4.40
CA SER A 92 -18.71 10.22 4.17
C SER A 92 -19.67 10.83 3.13
N ARG A 93 -20.96 10.97 3.48
CA ARG A 93 -22.05 11.67 2.74
C ARG A 93 -22.60 10.98 1.49
N GLU A 94 -23.87 11.29 1.18
CA GLU A 94 -24.61 10.88 -0.03
C GLU A 94 -23.94 11.28 -1.37
N ASP A 95 -22.77 11.91 -1.30
CA ASP A 95 -22.10 12.63 -2.38
C ASP A 95 -21.07 11.78 -3.14
N PHE A 96 -20.66 10.61 -2.64
CA PHE A 96 -19.64 9.76 -3.27
C PHE A 96 -20.20 8.39 -3.71
N LYS A 97 -21.02 8.39 -4.78
CA LYS A 97 -21.74 7.22 -5.30
C LYS A 97 -21.16 6.64 -6.61
N SER A 98 -20.07 7.20 -7.14
CA SER A 98 -19.46 6.72 -8.39
C SER A 98 -17.99 6.32 -8.23
N LEU A 99 -17.54 5.35 -9.05
CA LEU A 99 -16.14 4.92 -9.14
C LEU A 99 -15.19 6.11 -9.39
N GLY A 100 -15.57 7.04 -10.25
CA GLY A 100 -14.78 8.25 -10.55
C GLY A 100 -14.59 9.20 -9.34
N GLN A 101 -15.47 9.13 -8.34
CA GLN A 101 -15.37 9.92 -7.12
C GLN A 101 -14.41 9.31 -6.09
N VAL A 102 -14.40 7.98 -6.00
CA VAL A 102 -13.37 7.24 -5.27
C VAL A 102 -12.01 7.46 -5.94
N GLU A 103 -11.93 7.41 -7.27
CA GLU A 103 -10.72 7.76 -8.02
C GLU A 103 -10.26 9.19 -7.78
N TYR A 104 -11.18 10.17 -7.75
CA TYR A 104 -10.83 11.56 -7.41
C TYR A 104 -10.25 11.65 -6.01
N LEU A 105 -10.90 11.06 -5.00
CA LEU A 105 -10.43 11.09 -3.61
C LEU A 105 -9.04 10.47 -3.49
N VAL A 106 -8.86 9.28 -4.08
CA VAL A 106 -7.59 8.56 -4.15
C VAL A 106 -6.53 9.47 -4.81
N ASN A 107 -6.79 9.98 -6.01
CA ASN A 107 -5.87 10.87 -6.73
C ASN A 107 -5.54 12.17 -5.98
N HIS A 108 -6.50 12.76 -5.26
CA HIS A 108 -6.32 13.99 -4.50
C HIS A 108 -5.58 13.75 -3.18
N THR A 109 -5.73 12.56 -2.57
CA THR A 109 -4.93 12.16 -1.41
C THR A 109 -3.50 11.80 -1.81
N TYR A 110 -3.27 11.25 -3.00
CA TYR A 110 -1.91 11.13 -3.55
C TYR A 110 -1.21 12.49 -3.66
N ASP A 111 -1.95 13.54 -4.05
CA ASP A 111 -1.44 14.93 -4.11
C ASP A 111 -1.09 15.46 -2.70
N LEU A 112 -1.96 15.24 -1.70
CA LEU A 112 -1.71 15.59 -0.29
C LEU A 112 -0.45 14.92 0.30
N PHE A 113 -0.17 13.68 -0.09
CA PHE A 113 0.98 12.93 0.43
C PHE A 113 2.23 12.98 -0.46
N SER A 114 2.19 13.67 -1.61
CA SER A 114 3.31 13.78 -2.58
C SER A 114 3.82 12.41 -3.08
N ILE A 115 2.93 11.46 -3.31
CA ILE A 115 3.24 10.11 -3.83
C ILE A 115 2.78 10.01 -5.29
N SER A 116 3.52 9.27 -6.14
CA SER A 116 3.13 9.07 -7.55
C SER A 116 1.79 8.33 -7.67
N LYS A 117 0.88 8.90 -8.47
CA LYS A 117 -0.45 8.34 -8.78
C LYS A 117 -0.34 6.99 -9.51
N PRO A 118 -1.21 6.01 -9.22
CA PRO A 118 -1.29 4.77 -9.98
C PRO A 118 -1.80 5.10 -11.39
N ARG A 119 -1.30 4.39 -12.41
CA ARG A 119 -1.85 4.49 -13.76
C ARG A 119 -3.17 3.73 -13.80
N VAL A 120 -4.25 4.43 -14.10
CA VAL A 120 -5.55 3.81 -14.37
C VAL A 120 -5.43 3.03 -15.70
N PRO A 121 -5.80 1.74 -15.76
CA PRO A 121 -5.83 0.99 -17.02
C PRO A 121 -6.79 1.64 -18.02
N ALA A 122 -6.41 1.66 -19.31
CA ALA A 122 -7.15 2.34 -20.36
C ALA A 122 -8.55 1.76 -20.63
N ASP A 123 -8.84 0.57 -20.08
CA ASP A 123 -10.03 -0.22 -20.38
C ASP A 123 -11.25 0.15 -19.50
N PHE A 124 -11.19 1.27 -18.77
CA PHE A 124 -12.23 1.74 -17.84
C PHE A 124 -13.08 2.93 -18.36
N ASN A 125 -12.96 3.29 -19.65
CA ASN A 125 -13.83 4.28 -20.31
C ASN A 125 -14.91 3.63 -21.17
#